data_AF-A0A535XYP2-F1
#
_entry.id   AF-A0A535XYP2-F1
#
_cell.length_a   1.000
_cell.length_b   1.000
_cell.length_c   1.000
_cell.angle_alpha   90.00
_cell.angle_beta   90.00
_cell.angle_gamma   90.00
#
_symmetry.space_group_name_H-M   'P 1'
#
loop_
_entity.id
_entity.type
_entity.pdbx_description
1 polymer ?
#
loop_
_entity_poly.entity_id
_entity_poly.type
_entity_poly.pdbx_seq_one_letter_code
_entity_poly.pdbx_strand_id
1 'polypeptide(L)'
;MTVLWLLAAVVVGVSGGMIGWPAWRGYQARHAGDLNAQRYLAWRGRASRSSQSAKVGPSVGERRRLLISGILLLAAAGCLIVYLTVS
;
A
#
# COMPACT_ATOMS: atom_id res chain seq x y z
N MET A 1 -31.61 9.28 -4.69
CA MET A 1 -30.36 9.51 -5.45
C MET A 1 -29.11 9.49 -4.56
N THR A 2 -29.18 10.01 -3.34
CA THR A 2 -28.07 10.04 -2.37
C THR A 2 -27.47 8.67 -2.01
N VAL A 3 -28.29 7.62 -1.90
CA VAL A 3 -27.85 6.24 -1.64
C VAL A 3 -26.86 5.71 -2.69
N LEU A 4 -26.93 6.20 -3.94
CA LEU A 4 -26.00 5.78 -4.99
C LEU A 4 -24.56 6.23 -4.70
N TRP A 5 -24.39 7.41 -4.09
CA TRP A 5 -23.07 7.91 -3.70
C TRP A 5 -22.45 7.07 -2.58
N LEU A 6 -23.28 6.63 -1.62
CA LEU A 6 -22.83 5.73 -0.56
C LEU A 6 -22.41 4.37 -1.13
N LEU A 7 -23.22 3.77 -2.01
CA LEU A 7 -22.89 2.50 -2.66
C LEU A 7 -21.61 2.63 -3.51
N ALA A 8 -21.45 3.72 -4.25
CA ALA A 8 -20.24 4.00 -5.01
C ALA A 8 -19.01 4.10 -4.10
N ALA A 9 -19.10 4.81 -2.97
CA ALA A 9 -18.02 4.92 -2.00
C ALA A 9 -17.57 3.56 -1.46
N VAL A 10 -18.53 2.68 -1.13
CA VAL A 10 -18.25 1.32 -0.65
C VAL A 10 -17.56 0.48 -1.74
N VAL A 11 -18.11 0.43 -2.95
CA VAL A 11 -17.56 -0.38 -4.06
C VAL A 11 -16.13 0.08 -4.41
N VAL A 12 -15.93 1.39 -4.52
CA VAL A 12 -14.63 1.97 -4.87
C VAL A 12 -13.62 1.73 -3.74
N GLY A 13 -14.02 1.90 -2.47
CA GLY A 13 -13.18 1.66 -1.31
C GLY A 13 -12.72 0.19 -1.22
N VAL A 14 -13.64 -0.75 -1.38
CA VAL A 14 -13.34 -2.19 -1.38
C VAL A 14 -12.40 -2.55 -2.53
N SER A 15 -12.67 -2.05 -3.74
CA SER A 15 -11.81 -2.29 -4.91
C SER A 15 -10.40 -1.75 -4.69
N GLY A 16 -10.26 -0.56 -4.10
CA GLY A 16 -8.98 0.01 -3.71
C GLY A 16 -8.23 -0.89 -2.73
N GLY A 17 -8.91 -1.36 -1.68
CA GLY A 17 -8.36 -2.32 -0.72
C GLY A 17 -7.88 -3.62 -1.37
N MET A 18 -8.67 -4.22 -2.27
CA MET A 18 -8.32 -5.45 -2.97
C MET A 18 -7.06 -5.30 -3.86
N ILE A 19 -6.81 -4.11 -4.41
CA ILE A 19 -5.66 -3.84 -5.27
C ILE A 19 -4.41 -3.46 -4.45
N GLY A 20 -4.57 -2.56 -3.47
CA GLY A 20 -3.48 -2.03 -2.67
C GLY A 20 -2.94 -3.01 -1.63
N TRP A 21 -3.82 -3.76 -0.97
CA TRP A 21 -3.45 -4.69 0.09
C TRP A 21 -2.43 -5.76 -0.31
N PRO A 22 -2.60 -6.52 -1.41
CA PRO A 22 -1.61 -7.50 -1.82
C PRO A 22 -0.28 -6.86 -2.21
N ALA A 23 -0.30 -5.66 -2.83
CA ALA A 23 0.91 -4.93 -3.19
C ALA A 23 1.68 -4.47 -1.93
N TRP A 24 0.96 -3.96 -0.94
CA TRP A 24 1.53 -3.57 0.35
C TRP A 24 2.13 -4.76 1.09
N ARG A 25 1.41 -5.89 1.17
CA ARG A 25 1.92 -7.11 1.81
C ARG A 25 3.16 -7.65 1.10
N GLY A 26 3.18 -7.64 -0.24
CA GLY A 26 4.34 -8.08 -1.03
C GLY A 26 5.58 -7.22 -0.75
N TYR A 27 5.40 -5.90 -0.70
CA TYR A 27 6.47 -4.97 -0.31
C TYR A 27 6.99 -5.25 1.10
N GLN A 28 6.09 -5.39 2.07
CA GLN A 28 6.45 -5.63 3.48
C GLN A 28 7.16 -6.97 3.69
N ALA A 29 6.73 -8.04 3.02
CA ALA A 29 7.36 -9.35 3.12
C ALA A 29 8.83 -9.32 2.65
N ARG A 30 9.11 -8.62 1.54
CA ARG A 30 10.48 -8.46 1.03
C ARG A 30 11.32 -7.60 1.95
N HIS A 31 10.76 -6.51 2.44
CA HIS A 31 11.45 -5.62 3.37
C HIS A 31 11.81 -6.33 4.69
N ALA A 32 10.90 -7.15 5.22
CA ALA A 32 11.15 -7.97 6.42
C ALA A 32 12.22 -9.05 6.18
N GLY A 33 12.23 -9.68 5.00
CA GLY A 33 13.25 -10.66 4.61
C GLY A 33 14.66 -10.06 4.59
N ASP A 34 14.82 -8.89 3.97
CA ASP A 34 16.10 -8.17 3.91
C ASP A 34 16.60 -7.78 5.30
N LEU A 35 15.70 -7.33 6.19
CA LEU A 35 16.05 -6.98 7.56
C LEU A 35 16.56 -8.19 8.35
N ASN A 36 15.93 -9.35 8.19
CA ASN A 36 16.35 -10.59 8.85
C ASN A 36 17.69 -11.09 8.31
N ALA A 37 17.93 -11.00 7.00
CA ALA A 37 19.21 -11.34 6.40
C ALA A 37 20.34 -10.45 6.95
N GLN A 38 20.10 -9.14 7.07
CA GLN A 38 21.07 -8.21 7.67
C GLN A 38 21.36 -8.54 9.13
N ARG A 39 20.33 -8.81 9.94
CA ARG A 39 20.50 -9.25 11.33
C ARG A 39 21.30 -10.53 11.45
N TYR A 40 21.06 -11.48 10.55
CA TYR A 40 21.77 -12.75 10.51
C TYR A 40 23.25 -12.57 10.16
N LEU A 41 23.55 -11.75 9.15
CA LEU A 41 24.93 -11.42 8.78
C LEU A 41 25.65 -10.65 9.91
N ALA A 42 24.94 -9.77 10.60
CA ALA A 42 25.45 -9.07 11.78
C ALA A 42 25.79 -10.04 12.92
N TRP A 43 24.91 -11.00 13.21
CA TRP A 43 25.17 -12.04 14.21
C TRP A 43 26.40 -12.89 13.86
N ARG A 44 26.62 -13.21 12.57
CA ARG A 44 27.83 -13.92 12.11
C ARG A 44 29.09 -13.04 12.03
N GLY A 45 29.04 -11.77 12.45
CA GLY A 45 30.16 -10.84 12.34
C GLY A 45 30.56 -10.49 10.90
N ARG A 46 29.72 -10.81 9.91
CA ARG A 46 29.95 -10.56 8.47
C ARG A 46 29.11 -9.40 7.93
N ALA A 47 28.47 -8.60 8.79
CA ALA A 47 27.78 -7.40 8.33
C ALA A 47 28.77 -6.45 7.66
N SER A 48 28.49 -6.07 6.42
CA SER A 48 29.24 -5.01 5.75
C SER A 48 29.09 -3.71 6.54
N ARG A 49 30.20 -3.05 6.89
CA ARG A 49 30.17 -1.74 7.57
C ARG A 49 29.52 -0.64 6.70
N SER A 50 29.43 -0.86 5.38
CA SER A 50 28.52 -0.11 4.53
C SER A 50 27.09 -0.59 4.79
N SER A 51 26.43 -0.03 5.81
CA SER A 51 24.99 -0.18 6.04
C SER A 51 24.17 0.59 5.00
N GLN A 52 24.67 0.69 3.77
CA GLN A 52 23.88 1.09 2.63
C GLN A 52 23.07 -0.14 2.22
N SER A 53 22.23 -0.61 3.16
CA SER A 53 21.06 -1.40 2.86
C SER A 53 20.38 -0.68 1.71
N ALA A 54 20.52 -1.20 0.50
CA ALA A 54 19.84 -0.64 -0.64
C ALA A 54 18.38 -0.49 -0.21
N LYS A 55 17.88 0.74 -0.10
CA LYS A 55 16.48 0.98 0.23
C LYS A 55 15.70 0.47 -0.97
N VAL A 56 15.42 -0.83 -0.98
CA VAL A 56 14.64 -1.46 -2.03
C VAL A 56 13.23 -0.96 -1.82
N GLY A 57 12.88 0.09 -2.56
CA GLY A 57 11.52 0.61 -2.60
C GLY A 57 10.57 -0.42 -3.21
N PRO A 58 9.26 -0.12 -3.19
CA PRO A 58 8.29 -0.94 -3.89
C PRO A 58 8.67 -1.10 -5.36
N SER A 59 8.43 -2.28 -5.92
CA SER A 59 8.66 -2.53 -7.34
C SER A 59 7.79 -1.59 -8.20
N VAL A 60 8.12 -1.40 -9.48
CA VAL A 60 7.31 -0.58 -10.39
C VAL A 60 5.84 -1.05 -10.42
N GLY A 61 5.62 -2.37 -10.40
CA GLY A 61 4.28 -2.97 -10.36
C GLY A 61 3.54 -2.70 -9.05
N GLU A 62 4.20 -2.85 -7.91
CA GLU A 62 3.61 -2.53 -6.59
C GLU A 62 3.33 -1.03 -6.47
N ARG A 63 4.25 -0.18 -6.92
CA ARG A 63 4.09 1.28 -6.91
C ARG A 63 2.88 1.69 -7.74
N ARG A 64 2.68 1.10 -8.92
CA ARG A 64 1.50 1.33 -9.75
C ARG A 64 0.22 0.89 -9.04
N ARG A 65 0.20 -0.28 -8.41
CA ARG A 65 -0.97 -0.78 -7.66
C ARG A 65 -1.30 0.09 -6.45
N LEU A 66 -0.29 0.56 -5.71
CA LEU A 66 -0.46 1.49 -4.60
C LEU A 66 -0.98 2.86 -5.07
N LEU A 67 -0.50 3.37 -6.21
CA LEU A 67 -1.04 4.60 -6.82
C LEU A 67 -2.51 4.44 -7.21
N ILE A 68 -2.87 3.33 -7.89
CA ILE A 68 -4.26 3.03 -8.24
C ILE A 68 -5.12 2.94 -6.98
N SER A 69 -4.66 2.23 -5.95
CA SER A 69 -5.34 2.14 -4.66
C SER A 69 -5.53 3.52 -4.01
N GLY A 70 -4.54 4.40 -4.09
CA GLY A 70 -4.63 5.77 -3.57
C GLY A 70 -5.65 6.62 -4.33
N ILE A 71 -5.68 6.53 -5.67
CA ILE A 71 -6.68 7.22 -6.49
C ILE A 71 -8.10 6.73 -6.15
N LEU A 72 -8.28 5.41 -6.00
CA LEU A 72 -9.56 4.84 -5.59
C LEU A 72 -9.98 5.31 -4.20
N LEU A 73 -9.05 5.41 -3.25
CA LEU A 73 -9.33 5.97 -1.93
C LEU A 73 -9.85 7.42 -2.02
N LEU A 74 -9.20 8.27 -2.83
CA LEU A 74 -9.64 9.64 -3.06
C LEU A 74 -11.03 9.71 -3.68
N ALA A 75 -11.31 8.84 -4.67
CA ALA A 75 -12.63 8.77 -5.30
C ALA A 75 -13.72 8.31 -4.32
N ALA A 76 -13.42 7.33 -3.46
CA ALA A 76 -14.33 6.87 -2.41
C ALA A 76 -14.60 7.98 -1.38
N ALA A 77 -13.55 8.70 -0.95
CA ALA A 77 -13.70 9.85 -0.06
C ALA A 77 -14.55 10.96 -0.68
N GLY A 78 -14.36 11.26 -1.96
CA GLY A 78 -15.18 12.22 -2.70
C GLY A 78 -16.67 11.81 -2.74
N CYS A 79 -16.96 10.54 -3.03
CA CYS A 79 -18.33 10.03 -3.01
C CYS A 79 -18.96 10.13 -1.61
N LEU A 80 -18.18 9.83 -0.56
CA LEU A 80 -18.64 9.95 0.82
C LEU A 80 -18.93 11.42 1.20
N ILE A 81 -18.07 12.35 0.80
CA ILE A 81 -18.27 13.78 1.04
C ILE A 81 -19.56 14.25 0.37
N VAL A 82 -19.79 13.90 -0.91
CA VAL A 82 -21.03 14.26 -1.63
C VAL A 82 -22.24 13.66 -0.95
N TYR A 83 -22.16 12.41 -0.49
CA TYR A 83 -23.25 11.81 0.28
C TYR A 83 -23.54 12.62 1.54
N LEU A 84 -22.52 12.98 2.32
CA LEU A 84 -22.70 13.73 3.57
C LEU A 84 -23.17 15.18 3.39
N THR A 85 -22.93 15.79 2.24
CA THR A 85 -23.31 17.20 1.97
C THR A 85 -24.64 17.36 1.26
N VAL A 86 -25.08 16.35 0.51
CA VAL A 86 -26.31 16.40 -0.32
C VAL A 86 -27.43 15.53 0.24
N SER A 87 -27.18 14.73 1.28
CA SER A 87 -28.19 13.94 2.00
C SER A 87 -28.67 14.65 3.24
#